data_AF-E7D172-F1
#
_entry.id   AF-E7D172-F1
#
_cell.length_a   1.000
_cell.length_b   1.000
_cell.length_c   1.000
_cell.angle_alpha   90.00
_cell.angle_beta   90.00
_cell.angle_gamma   90.00
#
_symmetry.space_group_name_H-M   'P 1'
#
loop_
_entity.id
_entity.type
_entity.pdbx_description
1 polymer ?
#
loop_
_entity_poly.entity_id
_entity_poly.type
_entity_poly.pdbx_seq_one_letter_code
_entity_poly.pdbx_strand_id
1 'polypeptide(L)'
;MEDLFYKYGVDLEFWAHEHLYERMWPLYDRKVYNGSYDAPYTNPKAPVHIITGSAGCQERLDPFVKNPADWSAARFSDYGYTRMNIINRTHLYMEQVSDDQNGKVLDSMLLIKEKHGPEAWL
;
A
#
# COMPACT_ATOMS: atom_id res chain seq x y z
N MET A 1 17.27 -1.68 -2.96
CA MET A 1 16.60 -1.22 -1.73
C MET A 1 15.67 -2.29 -1.18
N GLU A 2 14.91 -2.98 -2.03
CA GLU A 2 13.99 -4.08 -1.66
C GLU A 2 14.60 -5.09 -0.66
N ASP A 3 15.76 -5.68 -0.96
CA ASP A 3 16.45 -6.63 -0.04
C ASP A 3 16.71 -6.05 1.35
N LEU A 4 16.98 -4.74 1.44
CA LEU A 4 17.24 -4.08 2.73
C LEU A 4 15.94 -3.95 3.53
N PHE A 5 14.86 -3.48 2.90
CA PHE A 5 13.57 -3.32 3.57
C PHE A 5 12.97 -4.66 3.97
N TYR A 6 13.09 -5.66 3.10
CA TYR A 6 12.75 -7.03 3.44
C TYR A 6 13.59 -7.53 4.61
N LYS A 7 14.94 -7.43 4.54
CA LYS A 7 15.83 -7.89 5.61
C LYS A 7 15.50 -7.29 6.97
N TYR A 8 15.13 -6.01 7.03
CA TYR A 8 14.86 -5.31 8.29
C TYR A 8 13.39 -5.34 8.74
N GLY A 9 12.52 -6.04 8.01
CA GLY A 9 11.14 -6.22 8.45
C GLY A 9 10.28 -4.98 8.32
N VAL A 10 10.46 -4.21 7.25
CA VAL A 10 9.62 -3.04 6.98
C VAL A 10 8.18 -3.50 6.74
N ASP A 11 7.23 -2.92 7.46
CA ASP A 11 5.82 -3.31 7.37
C ASP A 11 5.11 -2.68 6.15
N LEU A 12 5.45 -1.42 5.84
CA LEU A 12 4.77 -0.58 4.85
C LEU A 12 5.76 0.37 4.17
N GLU A 13 5.67 0.47 2.85
CA GLU A 13 6.49 1.33 2.00
C GLU A 13 5.62 2.29 1.21
N PHE A 14 5.94 3.58 1.28
CA PHE A 14 5.26 4.62 0.51
C PHE A 14 6.12 5.08 -0.65
N TRP A 15 5.47 5.16 -1.80
CA TRP A 15 6.03 5.64 -3.06
C TRP A 15 5.17 6.79 -3.58
N ALA A 16 5.77 7.59 -4.45
CA ALA A 16 5.10 8.66 -5.19
C ALA A 16 5.66 8.65 -6.62
N HIS A 17 5.94 9.82 -7.18
CA HIS A 17 6.36 10.03 -8.57
C HIS A 17 5.26 9.76 -9.59
N GLU A 18 4.70 8.55 -9.62
CA GLU A 18 3.52 8.27 -10.44
C GLU A 18 2.31 9.01 -9.85
N HIS A 19 1.66 9.84 -10.66
CA HIS A 19 0.55 10.70 -10.29
C HIS A 19 -0.77 9.93 -10.20
N LEU A 20 -0.77 8.88 -9.38
CA LEU A 20 -1.91 8.00 -9.14
C LEU A 20 -1.86 7.43 -7.72
N TYR A 21 -2.94 6.74 -7.34
CA TYR A 21 -2.94 5.86 -6.18
C TYR A 21 -2.93 4.40 -6.61
N GLU A 22 -2.05 3.61 -6.02
CA GLU A 22 -2.05 2.15 -6.15
C GLU A 22 -1.66 1.50 -4.83
N ARG A 23 -2.51 0.59 -4.34
CA ARG A 23 -2.16 -0.34 -3.26
C ARG A 23 -1.80 -1.68 -3.86
N MET A 24 -0.65 -2.21 -3.47
CA MET A 24 -0.21 -3.54 -3.85
C MET A 24 -0.45 -4.54 -2.72
N TRP A 25 -0.57 -5.82 -3.10
CA TRP A 25 -0.42 -6.91 -2.14
C TRP A 25 1.00 -6.90 -1.52
N PRO A 26 1.18 -7.45 -0.31
CA PRO A 26 2.50 -7.73 0.23
C PRO A 26 3.42 -8.41 -0.80
N LEU A 27 4.55 -7.80 -1.13
CA LEU A 27 5.36 -8.19 -2.29
C LEU A 27 6.84 -8.24 -1.93
N TYR A 28 7.53 -9.27 -2.42
CA TYR A 28 8.99 -9.35 -2.43
C TYR A 28 9.45 -10.24 -3.57
N ASP A 29 10.51 -9.87 -4.29
CA ASP A 29 11.04 -10.63 -5.44
C ASP A 29 9.92 -10.96 -6.47
N ARG A 30 9.03 -9.98 -6.72
CA ARG A 30 7.87 -10.11 -7.62
C ARG A 30 6.92 -11.26 -7.26
N LYS A 31 6.92 -11.71 -6.00
CA LYS A 31 6.02 -12.73 -5.46
C LYS A 31 5.17 -12.16 -4.34
N VAL A 32 3.89 -12.50 -4.36
CA VAL A 32 2.94 -12.06 -3.35
C VAL A 32 3.03 -12.93 -2.09
N TYR A 33 3.11 -12.29 -0.93
CA TYR A 33 3.29 -12.91 0.39
C TYR A 33 2.18 -12.48 1.37
N ASN A 34 0.93 -12.62 0.92
CA ASN A 34 -0.26 -12.38 1.74
C ASN A 34 -0.26 -13.20 3.03
N GLY A 35 -0.91 -12.68 4.08
CA GLY A 35 -1.17 -13.44 5.30
C GLY A 35 -2.09 -14.64 5.07
N SER A 36 -3.23 -14.40 4.42
CA SER A 36 -4.15 -15.42 3.92
C SER A 36 -4.93 -14.91 2.71
N TYR A 37 -5.76 -15.76 2.11
CA TYR A 37 -6.65 -15.37 1.02
C TYR A 37 -7.71 -14.36 1.49
N ASP A 38 -8.32 -14.60 2.65
CA ASP A 38 -9.40 -13.76 3.20
C ASP A 38 -8.88 -12.52 3.96
N ALA A 39 -7.65 -12.59 4.47
CA ALA A 39 -7.02 -11.53 5.27
C ALA A 39 -5.57 -11.27 4.80
N PRO A 40 -5.38 -10.73 3.59
CA PRO A 40 -4.06 -10.60 2.96
C PRO A 40 -3.10 -9.68 3.74
N TYR A 41 -3.64 -8.70 4.47
CA TYR A 41 -2.89 -7.72 5.28
C TYR A 41 -2.77 -8.09 6.76
N THR A 42 -3.13 -9.32 7.15
CA THR A 42 -2.93 -9.81 8.52
C THR A 42 -1.68 -10.68 8.61
N ASN A 43 -0.67 -10.21 9.32
CA ASN A 43 0.65 -10.83 9.41
C ASN A 43 1.25 -11.21 8.05
N PRO A 44 1.26 -10.30 7.04
CA PRO A 44 1.88 -10.60 5.76
C PRO A 44 3.37 -10.89 5.89
N LYS A 45 3.91 -11.69 4.98
CA LYS A 45 5.32 -12.15 4.99
C LYS A 45 6.26 -11.32 4.10
N ALA A 46 5.79 -10.16 3.66
CA ALA A 46 6.57 -9.15 2.94
C ALA A 46 5.99 -7.74 3.21
N PRO A 47 6.75 -6.67 2.92
CA PRO A 47 6.26 -5.30 3.00
C PRO A 47 5.05 -5.06 2.09
N VAL A 48 4.13 -4.20 2.54
CA VAL A 48 3.05 -3.67 1.70
C VAL A 48 3.56 -2.42 0.98
N HIS A 49 3.26 -2.26 -0.31
CA HIS A 49 3.65 -1.07 -1.06
C HIS A 49 2.43 -0.24 -1.45
N ILE A 50 2.54 1.07 -1.24
CA ILE A 50 1.50 2.06 -1.56
C ILE A 50 2.12 3.15 -2.42
N ILE A 51 1.57 3.36 -3.62
CA ILE A 51 1.81 4.57 -4.41
C ILE A 51 0.74 5.59 -4.01
N THR A 52 1.17 6.78 -3.58
CA THR A 52 0.30 7.90 -3.19
C THR A 52 0.85 9.21 -3.78
N GLY A 53 0.93 9.26 -5.12
CA GLY A 53 1.55 10.37 -5.84
C GLY A 53 0.56 11.37 -6.45
N SER A 54 -0.75 11.16 -6.31
CA SER A 54 -1.79 12.01 -6.94
C SER A 54 -2.18 13.26 -6.12
N ALA A 55 -1.22 13.99 -5.56
CA ALA A 55 -1.50 15.15 -4.71
C ALA A 55 -1.87 16.45 -5.47
N GLY A 56 -1.81 16.48 -6.81
CA GLY A 56 -2.21 17.65 -7.62
C GLY A 56 -1.15 18.22 -8.56
N CYS A 57 -0.22 17.40 -9.08
CA CYS A 57 0.86 17.87 -9.94
C CYS A 57 0.36 18.48 -11.27
N GLN A 58 1.12 19.42 -11.85
CA GLN A 58 0.73 20.14 -13.08
C GLN A 58 0.65 19.23 -14.31
N GLU A 59 1.42 18.14 -14.33
CA GLU A 59 1.45 17.14 -15.40
C GLU A 59 0.18 16.27 -15.44
N ARG A 60 -0.69 16.43 -14.43
CA ARG A 60 -1.95 15.70 -14.23
C ARG A 60 -1.73 14.23 -13.86
N LEU A 61 -2.84 13.50 -13.74
CA LEU A 61 -2.86 12.08 -13.36
C LEU A 61 -2.29 11.18 -14.46
N ASP A 62 -1.55 10.15 -14.06
CA ASP A 62 -0.99 9.16 -14.96
C ASP A 62 -2.03 8.09 -15.36
N PRO A 63 -2.02 7.62 -16.62
CA PRO A 63 -2.93 6.57 -17.06
C PRO A 63 -2.51 5.20 -16.51
N PHE A 64 -3.50 4.39 -16.13
CA PHE A 64 -3.23 3.02 -15.75
C PHE A 64 -2.85 2.13 -16.93
N VAL A 65 -1.89 1.23 -16.69
CA VAL A 65 -1.65 0.09 -17.57
C VAL A 65 -2.90 -0.80 -17.64
N LYS A 66 -3.24 -1.25 -18.85
CA LYS A 66 -4.45 -2.04 -19.14
C LYS A 66 -4.48 -3.37 -18.37
N ASN A 67 -3.35 -4.06 -18.35
CA ASN A 67 -3.16 -5.33 -17.65
C ASN A 67 -2.12 -5.10 -16.54
N PRO A 68 -2.55 -4.79 -15.30
CA PRO A 68 -1.62 -4.69 -14.20
C PRO A 68 -1.01 -6.06 -13.89
N ALA A 69 0.12 -6.07 -13.19
CA ALA A 69 0.66 -7.28 -12.62
C ALA A 69 -0.24 -7.80 -11.48
N ASP A 70 -0.14 -9.09 -11.17
CA ASP A 70 -1.02 -9.77 -10.21
C ASP A 70 -0.89 -9.24 -8.77
N TRP A 71 0.17 -8.48 -8.46
CA TRP A 71 0.37 -7.82 -7.18
C TRP A 71 -0.40 -6.50 -7.02
N SER A 72 -1.05 -5.99 -8.07
CA SER A 72 -1.89 -4.79 -7.99
C SER A 72 -3.22 -5.12 -7.32
N ALA A 73 -3.49 -4.54 -6.14
CA ALA A 73 -4.68 -4.83 -5.36
C ALA A 73 -5.80 -3.81 -5.57
N ALA A 74 -5.47 -2.52 -5.58
CA ALA A 74 -6.44 -1.44 -5.80
C ALA A 74 -5.76 -0.25 -6.48
N ARG A 75 -6.48 0.42 -7.39
CA ARG A 75 -5.97 1.51 -8.23
C ARG A 75 -7.03 2.59 -8.41
N PHE A 76 -6.67 3.84 -8.18
CA PHE A 76 -7.58 4.98 -8.32
C PHE A 76 -6.91 6.15 -9.04
N SER A 77 -7.64 6.74 -9.98
CA SER A 77 -7.22 7.90 -10.77
C SER A 77 -7.99 9.13 -10.32
N ASP A 78 -7.78 9.50 -9.06
CA ASP A 78 -8.32 10.70 -8.43
C ASP A 78 -7.15 11.48 -7.80
N TYR A 79 -7.24 12.80 -7.84
CA TYR A 79 -6.44 13.61 -6.92
C TYR A 79 -6.86 13.32 -5.49
N GLY A 80 -5.88 13.27 -4.60
CA GLY A 80 -6.16 12.86 -3.24
C GLY A 80 -4.93 12.74 -2.37
N TYR A 81 -5.17 12.20 -1.18
CA TYR A 81 -4.14 12.00 -0.18
C TYR A 81 -4.44 10.77 0.67
N THR A 82 -3.38 10.14 1.17
CA THR A 82 -3.50 9.02 2.11
C THR A 82 -3.50 9.54 3.54
N ARG A 83 -4.42 9.03 4.37
CA ARG A 83 -4.41 9.20 5.81
C ARG A 83 -3.99 7.90 6.46
N MET A 84 -3.09 7.99 7.44
CA MET A 84 -2.58 6.84 8.19
C MET A 84 -2.82 7.07 9.68
N ASN A 85 -3.43 6.08 10.33
CA ASN A 85 -3.68 6.06 11.75
C ASN A 85 -3.03 4.80 12.36
N ILE A 86 -2.00 5.01 13.18
CA ILE A 86 -1.39 3.95 13.98
C ILE A 86 -2.26 3.80 15.23
N ILE A 87 -3.12 2.78 15.23
CA ILE A 87 -4.10 2.55 16.30
C ILE A 87 -3.39 2.07 17.56
N ASN A 88 -2.46 1.12 17.40
CA ASN A 88 -1.64 0.57 18.47
C ASN A 88 -0.39 -0.10 17.87
N ARG A 89 0.40 -0.79 18.71
CA ARG A 89 1.63 -1.45 18.26
C ARG A 89 1.39 -2.43 17.10
N THR A 90 0.24 -3.08 17.02
CA THR A 90 -0.02 -4.14 16.04
C THR A 90 -0.98 -3.74 14.92
N HIS A 91 -1.67 -2.59 15.01
CA HIS A 91 -2.71 -2.20 14.06
C HIS A 91 -2.44 -0.83 13.46
N LEU A 92 -2.41 -0.78 12.14
CA LEU A 92 -2.33 0.45 11.34
C LEU A 92 -3.52 0.46 10.39
N TYR A 93 -4.36 1.50 10.49
CA TYR A 93 -5.43 1.76 9.54
C TYR A 93 -4.99 2.83 8.55
N MET A 94 -5.24 2.60 7.28
CA MET A 94 -5.01 3.57 6.22
C MET A 94 -6.27 3.79 5.39
N GLU A 95 -6.38 4.97 4.82
CA GLU A 95 -7.40 5.28 3.82
C GLU A 95 -6.87 6.24 2.76
N GLN A 96 -7.30 6.04 1.52
CA GLN A 96 -7.09 6.98 0.41
C GLN A 96 -8.33 7.84 0.25
N VAL A 97 -8.13 9.15 0.25
CA VAL A 97 -9.23 10.12 0.17
C VAL A 97 -9.14 10.89 -1.14
N SER A 98 -10.26 10.96 -1.84
CA SER A 98 -10.42 11.72 -3.07
C SER A 98 -10.72 13.19 -2.78
N ASP A 99 -9.96 14.09 -3.39
CA ASP A 99 -10.29 15.51 -3.49
C ASP A 99 -11.36 15.73 -4.58
N ASP A 100 -11.25 15.03 -5.71
CA ASP A 100 -12.18 15.09 -6.84
C ASP A 100 -13.63 14.70 -6.45
N GLN A 101 -13.78 13.88 -5.41
CA GLN A 101 -15.07 13.41 -4.88
C GLN A 101 -15.36 13.97 -3.48
N ASN A 102 -14.99 15.22 -3.21
CA ASN A 102 -15.35 15.96 -2.00
C ASN A 102 -14.98 15.23 -0.69
N GLY A 103 -13.79 14.65 -0.60
CA GLY A 103 -13.30 13.97 0.59
C GLY A 103 -13.81 12.54 0.79
N LYS A 104 -14.38 11.93 -0.25
CA LYS A 104 -14.81 10.51 -0.21
C LYS A 104 -13.61 9.58 -0.05
N VAL A 105 -13.74 8.59 0.83
CA VAL A 105 -12.78 7.49 0.96
C VAL A 105 -12.95 6.53 -0.21
N LEU A 106 -11.89 6.36 -1.01
CA LEU A 106 -11.86 5.46 -2.17
C LEU A 106 -11.39 4.06 -1.82
N ASP A 107 -10.42 3.98 -0.91
CA ASP A 107 -9.82 2.74 -0.45
C ASP A 107 -9.51 2.81 1.03
N SER A 108 -9.55 1.67 1.70
CA SER A 108 -9.06 1.54 3.06
C SER A 108 -8.44 0.18 3.31
N MET A 109 -7.50 0.14 4.24
CA MET A 109 -6.79 -1.09 4.62
C MET A 109 -6.50 -1.07 6.12
N LEU A 110 -6.63 -2.23 6.75
CA LEU A 110 -6.14 -2.48 8.09
C LEU A 110 -4.95 -3.44 7.98
N LEU A 111 -3.74 -2.93 8.26
CA LEU A 111 -2.54 -3.74 8.38
C LEU A 111 -2.39 -4.20 9.82
N ILE A 112 -2.37 -5.51 10.02
CA ILE A 112 -2.18 -6.14 11.32
C ILE A 112 -0.82 -6.83 11.34
N LYS A 113 0.06 -6.44 12.27
CA LYS A 113 1.38 -7.05 12.47
C LYS A 113 1.60 -7.33 13.96
N GLU A 114 1.57 -8.60 14.34
CA GLU A 114 1.80 -9.02 15.73
C GLU A 114 3.28 -8.96 16.10
N LYS A 115 4.14 -9.31 15.14
CA LYS A 115 5.60 -9.24 15.18
C LYS A 115 6.10 -8.25 14.11
N HIS A 116 7.13 -7.49 14.45
CA HIS A 116 7.80 -6.53 13.56
C HIS A 116 9.27 -6.91 13.39
N GLY A 117 9.92 -6.31 12.40
CA GLY A 117 11.33 -6.59 12.14
C GLY A 117 11.55 -7.93 11.43
N PRO A 118 12.79 -8.41 11.34
CA PRO A 118 13.14 -9.59 10.53
C PRO A 118 12.37 -10.86 10.91
N GLU A 119 11.94 -10.99 12.16
CA GLU A 119 11.17 -12.14 12.65
C GLU A 119 9.72 -12.16 12.17
N ALA A 120 9.23 -11.07 11.56
CA ALA A 120 7.86 -10.95 11.10
C ALA A 120 7.56 -11.81 9.85
N TRP A 121 8.59 -12.40 9.24
CA TRP A 121 8.50 -13.22 8.03
C TRP A 121 8.47 -14.73 8.31
N LEU A 122 8.77 -15.13 9.55
CA LEU A 122 8.72 -16.51 10.02
C LEU A 122 7.26 -16.94 10.21
#